data_AF-A0A1U7J3Y0-F1
#
_entry.id   AF-A0A1U7J3Y0-F1
#
_cell.length_a   1.000
_cell.length_b   1.000
_cell.length_c   1.000
_cell.angle_alpha   90.00
_cell.angle_beta   90.00
_cell.angle_gamma   90.00
#
_symmetry.space_group_name_H-M   'P 1'
#
loop_
_entity.id
_entity.type
_entity.pdbx_description
1 polymer ?
#
loop_
_entity_poly.entity_id
_entity_poly.type
_entity_poly.pdbx_seq_one_letter_code
_entity_poly.pdbx_strand_id
1 'polypeptide(L)'
;MNNWDRWLLPGIFAAVGVSFLIAGGVLWAVVPGKVANHAKEVARLPVATAATLNERGAPVLLEGKVSDRNSPSDRPPLVAYDEYHRVYRDDEWEWDYVRSYNPTLWVQIPGKEVEIAAGYTLRSTVSQVEEGSDRSYEGFKVNDPVLVLGTLSIAGDSRSVEPTASQKREPTRNHPVVDKAEIGFETKAAYLLSLEQDQATARWLGLVFSGLGSLLTLIAALVVYLNLREIGRDR
;
A
#
# COMPACT_ATOMS: atom_id res chain seq x y z
N MET A 1 1.19 4.59 -51.09
CA MET A 1 0.70 4.43 -49.71
C MET A 1 -0.75 3.99 -49.79
N ASN A 2 -1.12 2.89 -49.14
CA ASN A 2 -2.50 2.43 -49.15
C ASN A 2 -3.35 3.41 -48.34
N ASN A 3 -4.64 3.57 -48.69
CA ASN A 3 -5.56 4.44 -47.95
C ASN A 3 -5.62 4.12 -46.44
N TRP A 4 -5.26 2.89 -46.06
CA TRP A 4 -5.16 2.43 -44.67
C TRP A 4 -4.04 3.12 -43.88
N ASP A 5 -2.88 3.40 -44.49
CA ASP A 5 -1.73 3.97 -43.78
C ASP A 5 -2.02 5.41 -43.30
N ARG A 6 -2.90 6.12 -44.02
CA ARG A 6 -3.32 7.51 -43.70
C ARG A 6 -4.21 7.60 -42.44
N TRP A 7 -4.91 6.51 -42.09
CA TRP A 7 -5.83 6.48 -40.93
C TRP A 7 -5.27 5.75 -39.72
N LEU A 8 -4.29 4.88 -39.92
CA LEU A 8 -3.69 4.07 -38.86
C LEU A 8 -3.00 4.94 -37.80
N LEU A 9 -2.19 5.90 -38.23
CA LEU A 9 -1.39 6.76 -37.36
C LEU A 9 -2.25 7.70 -36.46
N PRO A 10 -3.24 8.45 -36.97
CA PRO A 10 -4.14 9.21 -36.11
C PRO A 10 -5.03 8.30 -35.23
N GLY A 11 -5.39 7.11 -35.70
CA GLY A 11 -6.13 6.12 -34.91
C GLY A 11 -5.34 5.67 -33.67
N ILE A 12 -4.05 5.36 -33.81
CA ILE A 12 -3.16 5.00 -32.69
C ILE A 12 -3.05 6.17 -31.71
N PHE A 13 -2.79 7.39 -32.20
CA PHE A 13 -2.68 8.56 -31.33
C PHE A 13 -3.97 8.85 -30.56
N ALA A 14 -5.14 8.70 -31.19
CA ALA A 14 -6.41 8.85 -30.51
C ALA A 14 -6.65 7.75 -29.47
N ALA A 15 -6.36 6.49 -29.79
CA ALA A 15 -6.54 5.37 -28.87
C ALA A 15 -5.66 5.51 -27.61
N VAL A 16 -4.39 5.87 -27.78
CA VAL A 16 -3.46 6.12 -26.67
C VAL A 16 -3.85 7.41 -25.93
N GLY A 17 -4.12 8.49 -26.65
CA GLY A 17 -4.45 9.80 -26.07
C GLY A 17 -5.70 9.77 -25.20
N VAL A 18 -6.79 9.15 -25.68
CA VAL A 18 -8.03 9.00 -24.90
C VAL A 18 -7.80 8.14 -23.66
N SER A 19 -7.02 7.07 -23.75
CA SER A 19 -6.70 6.23 -22.58
C SER A 19 -5.93 7.02 -21.52
N PHE A 20 -4.95 7.83 -21.93
CA PHE A 20 -4.21 8.72 -21.03
C PHE A 20 -5.10 9.80 -20.40
N LEU A 21 -6.05 10.36 -21.15
CA LEU A 21 -7.04 11.30 -20.60
C LEU A 21 -7.93 10.64 -19.54
N ILE A 22 -8.39 9.42 -19.78
CA ILE A 22 -9.21 8.67 -18.81
C ILE A 22 -8.38 8.38 -17.55
N ALA A 23 -7.17 7.85 -17.71
CA ALA A 23 -6.28 7.57 -16.59
C ALA A 23 -5.94 8.85 -15.80
N GLY A 24 -5.62 9.94 -16.50
CA GLY A 24 -5.34 11.24 -15.90
C GLY A 24 -6.54 11.80 -15.14
N GLY A 25 -7.74 11.70 -15.70
CA GLY A 25 -8.98 12.11 -15.04
C GLY A 25 -9.26 11.32 -13.77
N VAL A 26 -9.06 10.00 -13.79
CA VAL A 26 -9.24 9.14 -12.59
C VAL A 26 -8.20 9.47 -11.51
N LEU A 27 -6.93 9.59 -11.89
CA LEU A 27 -5.84 9.95 -10.96
C LEU A 27 -6.04 11.35 -10.36
N TRP A 28 -6.57 12.30 -11.13
CA TRP A 28 -6.78 13.66 -10.65
C TRP A 28 -8.03 13.81 -9.78
N ALA A 29 -9.15 13.17 -10.16
CA ALA A 29 -10.44 13.37 -9.50
C ALA A 29 -10.73 12.34 -8.39
N VAL A 30 -10.39 11.07 -8.59
CA VAL A 30 -10.86 9.97 -7.73
C VAL A 30 -9.85 9.64 -6.64
N VAL A 31 -8.59 9.44 -7.00
CA VAL A 31 -7.55 8.98 -6.06
C VAL A 31 -7.35 9.99 -4.91
N PRO A 32 -7.18 11.31 -5.16
CA PRO A 32 -7.06 12.31 -4.12
C PRO A 32 -8.25 12.35 -3.16
N GLY A 33 -9.47 12.10 -3.65
CA GLY A 33 -10.68 12.07 -2.83
C GLY A 33 -10.70 10.86 -1.90
N LYS A 34 -10.35 9.67 -2.41
CA LYS A 34 -10.24 8.45 -1.59
C LYS A 34 -9.17 8.58 -0.51
N VAL A 35 -7.98 9.06 -0.88
CA VAL A 35 -6.87 9.27 0.06
C VAL A 35 -7.25 10.31 1.12
N ALA A 36 -7.90 11.42 0.75
CA ALA A 36 -8.34 12.42 1.71
C ALA A 36 -9.42 11.92 2.67
N ASN A 37 -10.34 11.08 2.21
CA ASN A 37 -11.36 10.49 3.08
C ASN A 37 -10.72 9.53 4.09
N HIS A 38 -9.82 8.66 3.63
CA HIS A 38 -9.05 7.77 4.50
C HIS A 38 -8.20 8.55 5.52
N ALA A 39 -7.51 9.61 5.08
CA ALA A 39 -6.74 10.48 5.95
C ALA A 39 -7.63 11.15 7.02
N LYS A 40 -8.85 11.58 6.67
CA LYS A 40 -9.81 12.14 7.62
C LYS A 40 -10.30 11.10 8.62
N GLU A 41 -10.57 9.88 8.18
CA GLU A 41 -10.96 8.76 9.04
C GLU A 41 -9.86 8.48 10.06
N VAL A 42 -8.62 8.33 9.60
CA VAL A 42 -7.45 8.07 10.46
C VAL A 42 -7.13 9.25 11.36
N ALA A 43 -7.27 10.50 10.88
CA ALA A 43 -7.09 11.69 11.70
C ALA A 43 -8.07 11.74 12.89
N ARG A 44 -9.30 11.24 12.70
CA ARG A 44 -10.33 11.19 13.74
C ARG A 44 -10.11 10.06 14.76
N LEU A 45 -9.42 8.99 14.39
CA LEU A 45 -9.12 7.90 15.31
C LEU A 45 -8.11 8.36 16.37
N PRO A 46 -8.47 8.39 17.67
CA PRO A 46 -7.50 8.68 18.71
C PRO A 46 -6.46 7.56 18.80
N VAL A 47 -5.23 7.90 19.16
CA VAL A 47 -4.20 6.90 19.49
C VAL A 47 -4.70 6.13 20.71
N ALA A 48 -4.86 4.82 20.57
CA ALA A 48 -5.39 3.99 21.62
C ALA A 48 -4.36 3.85 22.75
N THR A 49 -4.87 3.83 23.98
CA THR A 49 -4.08 3.65 25.20
C THR A 49 -4.59 2.42 25.95
N ALA A 50 -3.87 1.97 26.97
CA ALA A 50 -4.30 0.87 27.83
C ALA A 50 -5.77 0.99 28.31
N ALA A 51 -6.26 2.22 28.51
CA ALA A 51 -7.62 2.51 28.98
C ALA A 51 -8.70 2.37 27.88
N THR A 52 -8.36 2.67 26.61
CA THR A 52 -9.32 2.65 25.50
C THR A 52 -9.40 1.29 24.80
N LEU A 53 -8.43 0.40 25.04
CA LEU A 53 -8.40 -0.98 24.52
C LEU A 53 -9.38 -1.93 25.23
N ASN A 54 -10.58 -1.45 25.56
CA ASN A 54 -11.66 -2.23 26.16
C ASN A 54 -12.88 -2.34 25.24
N GLU A 55 -12.98 -1.47 24.23
CA GLU A 55 -14.10 -1.42 23.28
C GLU A 55 -13.85 -2.36 22.10
N ARG A 56 -14.66 -3.42 22.01
CA ARG A 56 -14.51 -4.51 21.04
C ARG A 56 -15.09 -4.13 19.67
N GLY A 57 -14.50 -4.65 18.60
CA GLY A 57 -14.98 -4.45 17.22
C GLY A 57 -14.79 -3.03 16.70
N ALA A 58 -14.17 -2.14 17.49
CA ALA A 58 -13.88 -0.78 17.09
C ALA A 58 -12.59 -0.73 16.24
N PRO A 59 -12.52 0.16 15.23
CA PRO A 59 -11.26 0.49 14.60
C PRO A 59 -10.33 1.14 15.62
N VAL A 60 -9.08 0.70 15.63
CA VAL A 60 -8.05 1.20 16.53
C VAL A 60 -6.82 1.63 15.77
N LEU A 61 -6.16 2.64 16.35
CA LEU A 61 -4.88 3.15 15.92
C LEU A 61 -3.94 3.04 17.10
N LEU A 62 -2.88 2.25 16.98
CA LEU A 62 -1.90 2.03 18.05
C LEU A 62 -0.58 2.68 17.64
N GLU A 63 -0.01 3.48 18.52
CA GLU A 63 1.39 3.90 18.40
C GLU A 63 2.20 3.21 19.48
N GLY A 64 3.26 2.52 19.09
CA GLY A 64 4.03 1.72 20.00
C GLY A 64 5.37 1.30 19.42
N LYS A 65 5.95 0.28 20.04
CA LYS A 65 7.20 -0.35 19.60
C LYS A 65 7.01 -1.84 19.50
N VAL A 66 7.72 -2.46 18.58
CA VAL A 66 7.79 -3.93 18.52
C VAL A 66 8.39 -4.46 19.82
N SER A 67 7.64 -5.31 20.53
CA SER A 67 8.06 -5.87 21.82
C SER A 67 9.21 -6.85 21.66
N ASP A 68 10.03 -6.99 22.70
CA ASP A 68 11.11 -7.98 22.83
C ASP A 68 10.59 -9.41 23.06
N ARG A 69 9.28 -9.55 23.31
CA ARG A 69 8.59 -10.84 23.31
C ARG A 69 8.56 -11.52 21.93
N ASN A 70 8.72 -10.73 20.86
CA ASN A 70 8.78 -11.28 19.52
C ASN A 70 10.09 -12.04 19.32
N SER A 71 9.97 -13.32 19.00
CA SER A 71 11.15 -14.11 18.62
C SER A 71 11.70 -13.61 17.28
N PRO A 72 13.03 -13.54 17.11
CA PRO A 72 13.61 -13.30 15.80
C PRO A 72 13.09 -14.31 14.77
N SER A 73 12.90 -13.86 13.54
CA SER A 73 12.55 -14.71 12.40
C SER A 73 13.73 -15.60 11.98
N ASP A 74 13.53 -16.37 10.91
CA ASP A 74 14.61 -17.06 10.18
C ASP A 74 15.60 -16.09 9.50
N ARG A 75 15.36 -14.78 9.58
CA ARG A 75 16.23 -13.69 9.11
C ARG A 75 16.53 -12.67 10.21
N PRO A 76 17.42 -12.99 11.17
CA PRO A 76 17.81 -12.03 12.20
C PRO A 76 18.43 -10.75 11.58
N PRO A 77 18.18 -9.57 12.15
CA PRO A 77 17.45 -9.28 13.39
C PRO A 77 15.93 -9.02 13.21
N LEU A 78 15.36 -9.34 12.05
CA LEU A 78 13.96 -9.05 11.75
C LEU A 78 13.02 -10.02 12.49
N VAL A 79 11.87 -9.54 12.95
CA VAL A 79 10.80 -10.36 13.53
C VAL A 79 9.64 -10.59 12.56
N ALA A 80 9.49 -9.69 11.59
CA ALA A 80 8.53 -9.76 10.49
C ALA A 80 9.11 -9.01 9.29
N TYR A 81 8.88 -9.50 8.08
CA TYR A 81 9.49 -8.92 6.89
C TYR A 81 8.77 -9.31 5.58
N ASP A 82 8.99 -8.50 4.56
CA ASP A 82 8.81 -8.83 3.15
C ASP A 82 10.17 -9.12 2.51
N GLU A 83 10.24 -10.20 1.72
CA GLU A 83 11.44 -10.63 1.01
C GLU A 83 11.33 -10.24 -0.46
N TYR A 84 12.40 -9.62 -0.96
CA TYR A 84 12.55 -9.20 -2.35
C TYR A 84 13.80 -9.82 -2.95
N HIS A 85 13.71 -10.22 -4.21
CA HIS A 85 14.82 -10.71 -5.00
C HIS A 85 15.14 -9.77 -6.14
N ARG A 86 16.43 -9.53 -6.38
CA ARG A 86 16.86 -8.71 -7.51
C ARG A 86 16.78 -9.53 -8.79
N VAL A 87 16.03 -9.02 -9.76
CA VAL A 87 15.86 -9.61 -11.09
C VAL A 87 16.28 -8.58 -12.15
N TYR A 88 16.84 -9.05 -13.27
CA TYR A 88 17.19 -8.19 -14.39
C TYR A 88 16.09 -8.27 -15.44
N ARG A 89 15.39 -7.15 -15.70
CA ARG A 89 14.29 -7.03 -16.67
C ARG A 89 14.44 -5.71 -17.42
N ASP A 90 14.20 -5.74 -18.73
CA ASP A 90 14.22 -4.55 -19.59
C ASP A 90 15.48 -3.68 -19.42
N ASP A 91 16.64 -4.34 -19.39
CA ASP A 91 17.97 -3.75 -19.19
C ASP A 91 18.21 -3.06 -17.83
N GLU A 92 17.29 -3.21 -16.86
CA GLU A 92 17.36 -2.65 -15.51
C GLU A 92 17.27 -3.72 -14.42
N TRP A 93 17.86 -3.42 -13.25
CA TRP A 93 17.73 -4.26 -12.06
C TRP A 93 16.50 -3.83 -11.27
N GLU A 94 15.56 -4.75 -11.07
CA GLU A 94 14.33 -4.54 -10.31
C GLU A 94 14.30 -5.44 -9.08
N TRP A 95 13.60 -5.00 -8.03
CA TRP A 95 13.28 -5.82 -6.87
C TRP A 95 11.92 -6.48 -7.08
N ASP A 96 11.90 -7.81 -7.18
CA ASP A 96 10.68 -8.60 -7.31
C ASP A 96 10.27 -9.17 -5.95
N TYR A 97 8.99 -9.02 -5.61
CA TYR A 97 8.45 -9.51 -4.34
C TYR A 97 8.38 -11.04 -4.34
N VAL A 98 8.91 -11.68 -3.29
CA VAL A 98 8.97 -13.13 -3.17
C VAL A 98 7.93 -13.65 -2.19
N ARG A 99 7.95 -13.16 -0.94
CA ARG A 99 7.07 -13.63 0.14
C ARG A 99 7.01 -12.65 1.31
N SER A 100 5.99 -12.81 2.15
CA SER A 100 5.85 -12.15 3.44
C SER A 100 6.02 -13.16 4.58
N TYR A 101 6.66 -12.73 5.66
CA TYR A 101 6.72 -13.42 6.94
C TYR A 101 6.05 -12.54 8.01
N ASN A 102 4.73 -12.75 8.21
CA ASN A 102 3.89 -11.94 9.10
C ASN A 102 3.32 -12.80 10.24
N PRO A 103 4.16 -13.21 11.21
CA PRO A 103 3.73 -14.00 12.37
C PRO A 103 2.85 -13.16 13.31
N THR A 104 2.34 -13.74 14.40
CA THR A 104 1.75 -12.92 15.47
C THR A 104 2.80 -11.96 16.02
N LEU A 105 2.46 -10.67 16.08
CA LEU A 105 3.38 -9.61 16.52
C LEU A 105 2.90 -9.01 17.84
N TRP A 106 3.79 -8.90 18.82
CA TRP A 106 3.54 -8.19 20.06
C TRP A 106 4.00 -6.75 19.94
N VAL A 107 3.10 -5.80 20.22
CA VAL A 107 3.39 -4.36 20.18
C VAL A 107 3.22 -3.78 21.57
N GLN A 108 4.26 -3.12 22.06
CA GLN A 108 4.24 -2.40 23.32
C GLN A 108 3.75 -0.98 23.08
N ILE A 109 2.62 -0.64 23.69
CA ILE A 109 2.08 0.72 23.72
C ILE A 109 2.23 1.29 25.15
N PRO A 110 2.02 2.60 25.36
CA PRO A 110 2.05 3.17 26.71
C PRO A 110 1.08 2.45 27.66
N GLY A 111 1.65 1.75 28.65
CA GLY A 111 0.92 1.08 29.72
C GLY A 111 0.35 -0.31 29.40
N LYS A 112 0.54 -0.86 28.20
CA LYS A 112 0.06 -2.22 27.86
C LYS A 112 0.79 -2.84 26.68
N GLU A 113 0.80 -4.16 26.61
CA GLU A 113 1.14 -4.90 25.39
C GLU A 113 -0.11 -5.36 24.66
N VAL A 114 -0.04 -5.33 23.33
CA VAL A 114 -1.12 -5.72 22.43
C VAL A 114 -0.62 -6.82 21.51
N GLU A 115 -1.44 -7.85 21.31
CA GLU A 115 -1.19 -8.91 20.35
C GLU A 115 -1.78 -8.50 19.00
N ILE A 116 -0.98 -8.53 17.94
CA ILE A 116 -1.45 -8.34 16.56
C ILE A 116 -1.53 -9.72 15.92
N ALA A 117 -2.72 -10.10 15.47
CA ALA A 117 -2.94 -11.39 14.85
C ALA A 117 -2.11 -11.53 13.57
N ALA A 118 -1.61 -12.75 13.33
CA ALA A 118 -0.83 -13.07 12.15
C ALA A 118 -1.58 -12.76 10.83
N GLY A 119 -0.82 -12.55 9.75
CA GLY A 119 -1.39 -12.23 8.44
C GLY A 119 -1.80 -10.76 8.28
N TYR A 120 -1.25 -9.86 9.09
CA TYR A 120 -1.31 -8.41 8.85
C TYR A 120 -0.56 -8.02 7.57
N THR A 121 -0.76 -6.79 7.11
CA THR A 121 -0.03 -6.22 5.96
C THR A 121 1.04 -5.23 6.43
N LEU A 122 2.25 -5.37 5.91
CA LEU A 122 3.33 -4.40 6.06
C LEU A 122 3.13 -3.26 5.05
N ARG A 123 3.04 -2.02 5.53
CA ARG A 123 2.85 -0.83 4.68
C ARG A 123 4.13 -0.04 4.47
N SER A 124 4.93 0.09 5.52
CA SER A 124 6.18 0.83 5.52
C SER A 124 7.03 0.33 6.68
N THR A 125 8.31 0.10 6.41
CA THR A 125 9.26 -0.47 7.37
C THR A 125 10.46 0.44 7.49
N VAL A 126 10.94 0.63 8.72
CA VAL A 126 12.15 1.44 8.98
C VAL A 126 13.43 0.64 8.73
N SER A 127 13.34 -0.69 8.88
CA SER A 127 14.48 -1.57 8.80
C SER A 127 14.55 -2.29 7.45
N GLN A 128 15.70 -2.17 6.79
CA GLN A 128 16.08 -2.96 5.63
C GLN A 128 17.33 -3.77 5.96
N VAL A 129 17.38 -5.02 5.49
CA VAL A 129 18.52 -5.92 5.61
C VAL A 129 18.80 -6.50 4.24
N GLU A 130 20.02 -6.32 3.74
CA GLU A 130 20.45 -6.92 2.47
C GLU A 130 21.29 -8.18 2.74
N GLU A 131 21.02 -9.25 2.00
CA GLU A 131 21.80 -10.50 2.05
C GLU A 131 22.43 -10.75 0.68
N GLY A 132 23.69 -10.34 0.55
CA GLY A 132 24.38 -10.33 -0.75
C GLY A 132 23.85 -9.24 -1.68
N SER A 133 23.99 -9.43 -2.99
CA SER A 133 23.55 -8.46 -4.01
C SER A 133 22.11 -8.66 -4.49
N ASP A 134 21.53 -9.82 -4.19
CA ASP A 134 20.35 -10.33 -4.89
C ASP A 134 19.14 -10.47 -3.98
N ARG A 135 19.28 -10.24 -2.67
CA ARG A 135 18.19 -10.33 -1.70
C ARG A 135 18.12 -9.11 -0.81
N SER A 136 16.91 -8.60 -0.65
CA SER A 136 16.60 -7.52 0.28
C SER A 136 15.40 -7.92 1.13
N TYR A 137 15.46 -7.61 2.41
CA TYR A 137 14.40 -7.86 3.38
C TYR A 137 13.99 -6.54 3.99
N GLU A 138 12.72 -6.20 3.90
CA GLU A 138 12.14 -4.99 4.48
C GLU A 138 11.21 -5.40 5.61
N GLY A 139 11.43 -4.91 6.83
CA GLY A 139 10.71 -5.45 7.98
C GLY A 139 10.85 -4.65 9.26
N PHE A 140 10.47 -5.29 10.36
CA PHE A 140 10.62 -4.73 11.69
C PHE A 140 11.59 -5.52 12.53
N LYS A 141 12.36 -4.81 13.35
CA LYS A 141 13.19 -5.34 14.43
C LYS A 141 12.49 -5.10 15.77
N VAL A 142 12.97 -5.80 16.79
CA VAL A 142 12.60 -5.48 18.18
C VAL A 142 12.94 -4.02 18.48
N ASN A 143 12.03 -3.33 19.19
CA ASN A 143 12.05 -1.90 19.51
C ASN A 143 11.81 -0.93 18.35
N ASP A 144 11.61 -1.40 17.12
CA ASP A 144 11.25 -0.51 16.02
C ASP A 144 9.91 0.18 16.35
N PRO A 145 9.79 1.50 16.17
CA PRO A 145 8.53 2.21 16.33
C PRO A 145 7.55 1.81 15.24
N VAL A 146 6.29 1.59 15.63
CA VAL A 146 5.24 1.16 14.70
C VAL A 146 3.92 1.87 14.98
N LEU A 147 3.23 2.22 13.90
CA LEU A 147 1.82 2.53 13.90
C LEU A 147 1.04 1.30 13.41
N VAL A 148 0.02 0.91 14.17
CA VAL A 148 -0.88 -0.19 13.81
C VAL A 148 -2.27 0.36 13.58
N LEU A 149 -2.84 0.09 12.41
CA LEU A 149 -4.25 0.35 12.10
C LEU A 149 -4.96 -0.99 11.98
N GLY A 150 -5.99 -1.23 12.76
CA GLY A 150 -6.70 -2.49 12.70
C GLY A 150 -8.02 -2.47 13.45
N THR A 151 -8.59 -3.65 13.68
CA THR A 151 -9.83 -3.79 14.44
C THR A 151 -9.58 -4.62 15.70
N LEU A 152 -10.04 -4.14 16.86
CA LEU A 152 -9.95 -4.92 18.10
C LEU A 152 -10.83 -6.17 18.03
N SER A 153 -10.22 -7.34 18.19
CA SER A 153 -10.91 -8.63 18.17
C SER A 153 -11.19 -9.17 19.58
N ILE A 154 -12.08 -10.16 19.64
CA ILE A 154 -12.46 -10.82 20.89
C ILE A 154 -11.33 -11.79 21.25
N ALA A 155 -10.74 -11.63 22.43
CA ALA A 155 -9.77 -12.59 22.97
C ALA A 155 -10.39 -14.01 22.95
N GLY A 156 -9.84 -14.90 22.10
CA GLY A 156 -10.30 -16.28 21.94
C GLY A 156 -11.14 -16.57 20.69
N ASP A 157 -11.41 -15.59 19.82
CA ASP A 157 -12.18 -15.80 18.58
C ASP A 157 -11.29 -15.89 17.32
N SER A 158 -9.99 -16.14 17.51
CA SER A 158 -9.04 -16.58 16.47
C SER A 158 -9.43 -17.98 15.96
N ARG A 159 -10.61 -18.10 15.37
CA ARG A 159 -11.09 -19.28 14.66
C ARG A 159 -10.30 -19.40 13.36
N SER A 160 -9.18 -20.10 13.42
CA SER A 160 -8.55 -20.75 12.26
C SER A 160 -7.52 -21.80 12.70
N VAL A 161 -7.81 -22.57 13.75
CA VAL A 161 -7.23 -23.92 13.91
C VAL A 161 -8.31 -24.79 14.53
N GLU A 162 -8.65 -25.86 13.82
CA GLU A 162 -9.56 -26.91 14.25
C GLU A 162 -9.13 -27.44 15.64
N PRO A 163 -10.01 -27.48 16.66
CA PRO A 163 -9.61 -27.86 18.01
C PRO A 163 -9.39 -29.38 18.06
N THR A 164 -8.15 -29.82 17.91
CA THR A 164 -7.75 -31.18 18.29
C THR A 164 -7.98 -31.34 19.79
N ALA A 165 -8.84 -32.30 20.16
CA ALA A 165 -9.51 -32.44 21.47
C ALA A 165 -8.62 -32.72 22.71
N SER A 166 -7.35 -32.32 22.73
CA SER A 166 -6.39 -32.70 23.80
C SER A 166 -5.70 -31.53 24.51
N GLN A 167 -6.03 -30.26 24.25
CA GLN A 167 -5.34 -29.14 24.92
C GLN A 167 -6.06 -28.67 26.19
N LYS A 168 -5.44 -29.06 27.32
CA LYS A 168 -5.63 -28.54 28.67
C LYS A 168 -5.72 -27.00 28.63
N ARG A 169 -6.88 -26.46 29.05
CA ARG A 169 -7.20 -25.02 29.11
C ARG A 169 -6.10 -24.25 29.86
N GLU A 170 -5.24 -23.55 29.15
CA GLU A 170 -4.45 -22.45 29.71
C GLU A 170 -5.37 -21.26 30.00
N PRO A 171 -5.07 -20.48 31.06
CA PRO A 171 -5.89 -19.35 31.46
C PRO A 171 -5.99 -18.33 30.32
N THR A 172 -7.21 -17.85 30.10
CA THR A 172 -7.60 -16.75 29.21
C THR A 172 -6.49 -15.70 29.09
N ARG A 173 -5.87 -15.59 27.91
CA ARG A 173 -4.98 -14.48 27.58
C ARG A 173 -5.78 -13.18 27.72
N ASN A 174 -5.53 -12.40 28.77
CA ASN A 174 -6.18 -11.10 29.02
C ASN A 174 -5.57 -9.96 28.17
N HIS A 175 -4.90 -10.29 27.06
CA HIS A 175 -4.27 -9.32 26.19
C HIS A 175 -5.26 -8.91 25.09
N PRO A 176 -5.35 -7.61 24.75
CA PRO A 176 -6.12 -7.15 23.60
C PRO A 176 -5.47 -7.70 22.33
N VAL A 177 -6.30 -8.19 21.41
CA VAL A 177 -5.88 -8.72 20.11
C VAL A 177 -6.40 -7.78 19.02
N VAL A 178 -5.56 -7.49 18.02
CA VAL A 178 -5.94 -6.71 16.83
C VAL A 178 -5.89 -7.60 15.60
N ASP A 179 -7.00 -7.66 14.88
CA ASP A 179 -7.14 -8.40 13.62
C ASP A 179 -7.15 -7.45 12.42
N LYS A 180 -6.87 -8.01 11.23
CA LYS A 180 -6.85 -7.29 9.94
C LYS A 180 -6.03 -6.01 10.01
N ALA A 181 -4.86 -6.13 10.64
CA ALA A 181 -4.00 -5.00 10.89
C ALA A 181 -3.20 -4.62 9.64
N GLU A 182 -3.00 -3.32 9.47
CA GLU A 182 -1.94 -2.74 8.67
C GLU A 182 -0.91 -2.16 9.63
N ILE A 183 0.34 -2.57 9.48
CA ILE A 183 1.46 -2.13 10.33
C ILE A 183 2.45 -1.38 9.46
N GLY A 184 2.85 -0.20 9.90
CA GLY A 184 3.90 0.57 9.25
C GLY A 184 4.00 1.96 9.82
N PHE A 185 5.01 2.71 9.39
CA PHE A 185 5.28 4.07 9.85
C PHE A 185 5.58 4.16 11.35
N GLU A 186 6.31 5.20 11.76
CA GLU A 186 6.71 5.35 13.15
C GLU A 186 5.58 5.95 14.01
N THR A 187 4.79 6.84 13.42
CA THR A 187 3.77 7.65 14.12
C THR A 187 2.58 7.95 13.21
N LYS A 188 1.44 8.31 13.80
CA LYS A 188 0.26 8.81 13.08
C LYS A 188 0.59 10.06 12.27
N ALA A 189 1.43 10.94 12.80
CA ALA A 189 1.84 12.15 12.09
C ALA A 189 2.59 11.82 10.79
N ALA A 190 3.55 10.88 10.87
CA ALA A 190 4.28 10.40 9.69
C ALA A 190 3.35 9.73 8.67
N TYR A 191 2.37 8.96 9.14
CA TYR A 191 1.38 8.33 8.27
C TYR A 191 0.43 9.33 7.59
N LEU A 192 -0.06 10.35 8.31
CA LEU A 192 -0.91 11.38 7.69
C LEU A 192 -0.12 12.21 6.67
N LEU A 193 1.16 12.45 6.94
CA LEU A 193 2.05 13.14 6.00
C LEU A 193 2.28 12.32 4.73
N SER A 194 2.46 10.99 4.83
CA SER A 194 2.61 10.15 3.64
C SER A 194 1.33 10.14 2.79
N LEU A 195 0.15 10.12 3.41
CA LEU A 195 -1.13 10.25 2.69
C LEU A 195 -1.28 11.61 1.98
N GLU A 196 -0.79 12.70 2.57
CA GLU A 196 -0.76 14.01 1.92
C GLU A 196 0.17 14.01 0.69
N GLN A 197 1.33 13.37 0.81
CA GLN A 197 2.28 13.22 -0.29
C GLN A 197 1.72 12.34 -1.42
N ASP A 198 1.02 11.25 -1.10
CA ASP A 198 0.32 10.40 -2.06
C ASP A 198 -0.77 11.18 -2.81
N GLN A 199 -1.52 12.02 -2.09
CA GLN A 199 -2.52 12.90 -2.70
C GLN A 199 -1.89 13.89 -3.68
N ALA A 200 -0.79 14.54 -3.28
CA ALA A 200 -0.07 15.48 -4.13
C ALA A 200 0.49 14.79 -5.39
N THR A 201 1.07 13.60 -5.21
CA THR A 201 1.63 12.79 -6.28
C THR A 201 0.55 12.34 -7.26
N ALA A 202 -0.59 11.85 -6.77
CA ALA A 202 -1.72 11.46 -7.61
C ALA A 202 -2.29 12.64 -8.42
N ARG A 203 -2.40 13.82 -7.81
CA ARG A 203 -2.81 15.05 -8.54
C ARG A 203 -1.83 15.42 -9.63
N TRP A 204 -0.53 15.36 -9.33
CA TRP A 204 0.51 15.73 -10.28
C TRP A 204 0.57 14.74 -11.45
N LEU A 205 0.55 13.43 -11.17
CA LEU A 205 0.44 12.39 -12.20
C LEU A 205 -0.84 12.56 -13.02
N GLY A 206 -1.97 12.84 -12.37
CA GLY A 206 -3.23 13.11 -13.06
C GLY A 206 -3.14 14.27 -14.06
N LEU A 207 -2.45 15.36 -13.71
CA LEU A 207 -2.18 16.48 -14.62
C LEU A 207 -1.26 16.07 -15.78
N VAL A 208 -0.18 15.34 -15.51
CA VAL A 208 0.77 14.88 -16.55
C VAL A 208 0.06 13.98 -17.55
N PHE A 209 -0.68 12.97 -17.08
CA PHE A 209 -1.43 12.07 -17.94
C PHE A 209 -2.51 12.80 -18.75
N SER A 210 -3.23 13.74 -18.13
CA SER A 210 -4.24 14.53 -18.83
C SER A 210 -3.62 15.47 -19.89
N GLY A 211 -2.47 16.06 -19.59
CA GLY A 211 -1.72 16.91 -20.53
C GLY A 211 -1.21 16.13 -21.73
N LEU A 212 -0.54 14.99 -21.49
CA LEU A 212 -0.06 14.09 -22.54
C LEU A 212 -1.22 13.55 -23.38
N GLY A 213 -2.30 13.11 -22.75
CA GLY A 213 -3.50 12.64 -23.42
C GLY A 213 -4.13 13.72 -24.31
N SER A 214 -4.26 14.94 -23.81
CA SER A 214 -4.78 16.08 -24.59
C SER A 214 -3.91 16.36 -25.81
N LEU A 215 -2.59 16.38 -25.64
CA LEU A 215 -1.63 16.62 -26.71
C LEU A 215 -1.73 15.55 -27.82
N LEU A 216 -1.74 14.26 -27.45
CA LEU A 216 -1.86 13.16 -28.42
C LEU A 216 -3.17 13.22 -29.19
N THR A 217 -4.28 13.55 -28.51
CA THR A 217 -5.60 13.64 -29.13
C THR A 217 -5.68 14.84 -30.08
N LEU A 218 -5.05 15.98 -29.74
CA LEU A 218 -4.94 17.14 -30.61
C LEU A 218 -4.08 16.86 -31.85
N ILE A 219 -2.97 16.13 -31.70
CA ILE A 219 -2.14 15.69 -32.82
C ILE A 219 -2.95 14.79 -33.75
N ALA A 220 -3.69 13.83 -33.21
CA ALA A 220 -4.57 12.97 -34.01
C ALA A 220 -5.60 13.79 -34.81
N ALA A 221 -6.28 14.74 -34.15
CA ALA A 221 -7.24 15.62 -34.80
C ALA A 221 -6.61 16.49 -35.90
N LEU A 222 -5.41 17.02 -35.65
CA LEU A 222 -4.66 17.81 -36.63
C LEU A 222 -4.28 16.98 -37.86
N VAL A 223 -3.78 15.75 -37.67
CA VAL A 223 -3.43 14.84 -38.76
C VAL A 223 -4.66 14.49 -39.60
N VAL A 224 -5.80 14.19 -38.96
CA VAL A 224 -7.06 13.95 -39.66
C VAL A 224 -7.49 15.18 -40.47
N TYR A 225 -7.41 16.38 -39.89
CA TYR A 225 -7.76 17.62 -40.57
C TYR A 225 -6.87 17.89 -41.80
N LEU A 226 -5.56 17.71 -41.67
CA LEU A 226 -4.62 17.88 -42.78
C LEU A 226 -4.90 16.90 -43.92
N ASN A 227 -5.14 15.62 -43.60
CA ASN A 227 -5.52 14.61 -44.59
C ASN A 227 -6.83 14.96 -45.32
N LEU A 228 -7.85 15.42 -44.59
CA LEU A 228 -9.12 15.84 -45.19
C LEU A 228 -8.95 17.06 -46.11
N ARG A 229 -8.11 18.01 -45.72
CA ARG A 229 -7.83 19.21 -46.52
C ARG A 229 -7.10 18.87 -47.82
N GLU A 230 -6.17 17.92 -47.80
CA GLU A 230 -5.44 17.46 -48.99
C GLU A 230 -6.39 16.80 -50.00
N ILE A 231 -7.29 15.92 -49.53
CA ILE A 231 -8.31 15.26 -50.37
C ILE A 231 -9.25 16.29 -51.04
N GLY A 232 -9.59 17.38 -50.35
CA GLY A 232 -10.43 18.44 -50.90
C GLY A 232 -9.73 19.35 -51.92
N ARG A 233 -8.40 19.28 -52.04
CA ARG A 233 -7.61 20.09 -52.99
C ARG A 233 -7.40 19.41 -54.33
N ASP A 234 -7.48 18.08 -54.35
CA ASP A 234 -7.31 17.24 -55.55
C ASP A 234 -8.64 17.02 -56.32
N ARG A 235 -9.74 17.60 -55.85
CA ARG A 235 -11.06 17.60 -56.50
C ARG A 235 -11.40 18.98 -57.05
#